data_AF-A0A7K4H8N5-F1
#
_entry.id   AF-A0A7K4H8N5-F1
#
_cell.length_a   1.000
_cell.length_b   1.000
_cell.length_c   1.000
_cell.angle_alpha   90.00
_cell.angle_beta   90.00
_cell.angle_gamma   90.00
#
_symmetry.space_group_name_H-M   'P 1'
#
loop_
_entity.id
_entity.type
_entity.pdbx_description
1 polymer ?
#
loop_
_entity_poly.entity_id
_entity_poly.type
_entity_poly.pdbx_seq_one_letter_code
_entity_poly.pdbx_strand_id
1 'polypeptide(L)' 'DARFSGYNDIQDVHEHKLKEIQEFYETYKRLEPHKWVKFKEWKSAKDAKKIVEYSIDLFKIEKLEKK' A
#
# COMPACT_ATOMS: atom_id res chain seq x y z
N ASP A 1 18.91 -6.37 3.01
CA ASP A 1 18.93 -7.12 4.27
C ASP A 1 18.57 -8.57 3.96
N ALA A 2 19.41 -9.53 4.37
CA ALA A 2 19.27 -10.95 4.02
C ALA A 2 17.97 -11.58 4.55
N ARG A 3 17.37 -10.99 5.60
CA ARG A 3 16.10 -11.46 6.19
C ARG A 3 14.90 -11.34 5.24
N PHE A 4 15.03 -10.54 4.18
CA PHE A 4 13.99 -10.37 3.17
C PHE A 4 14.28 -11.18 1.89
N SER A 5 15.32 -12.01 1.88
CA SER A 5 15.54 -12.94 0.77
C SER A 5 14.35 -13.87 0.63
N GLY A 6 13.84 -14.05 -0.60
CA GLY A 6 12.65 -14.85 -0.88
C GLY A 6 11.33 -14.06 -0.92
N TYR A 7 11.30 -12.80 -0.48
CA TYR A 7 10.13 -11.94 -0.62
C TYR A 7 10.17 -11.17 -1.93
N ASN A 8 9.35 -11.57 -2.89
CA ASN A 8 9.25 -10.94 -4.22
C ASN A 8 7.84 -10.43 -4.52
N ASP A 9 6.82 -11.10 -3.99
CA ASP A 9 5.43 -10.72 -4.13
C ASP A 9 4.67 -10.90 -2.81
N ILE A 10 3.42 -10.44 -2.79
CA ILE A 10 2.56 -10.44 -1.62
C ILE A 10 2.25 -11.86 -1.11
N GLN A 11 2.31 -12.86 -2.00
CA GLN A 11 2.09 -14.27 -1.67
C GLN A 11 3.25 -14.87 -0.86
N ASP A 12 4.44 -14.26 -0.90
CA ASP A 12 5.59 -14.70 -0.10
C ASP A 12 5.45 -14.26 1.37
N VAL A 13 4.48 -13.39 1.67
CA VAL A 13 4.17 -12.93 3.02
C VAL A 13 3.22 -13.89 3.71
N HIS A 14 3.63 -14.36 4.90
CA HIS A 14 2.80 -15.22 5.73
C HIS A 14 1.44 -14.57 6.00
N GLU A 15 0.35 -15.33 5.78
CA GLU A 15 -1.03 -14.82 5.83
C GLU A 15 -1.37 -14.09 7.13
N HIS A 16 -0.90 -14.59 8.28
CA HIS A 16 -1.10 -13.91 9.57
C HIS A 16 -0.55 -12.47 9.56
N LYS A 17 0.59 -12.22 8.92
CA LYS A 17 1.17 -10.87 8.86
C LYS A 17 0.29 -9.95 8.01
N LEU A 18 -0.24 -10.47 6.90
CA LEU A 18 -1.20 -9.72 6.05
C LEU A 18 -2.47 -9.37 6.82
N LYS A 19 -3.02 -10.31 7.59
CA LYS A 19 -4.20 -10.09 8.45
C LYS A 19 -3.94 -9.07 9.55
N GLU A 20 -2.79 -9.12 10.21
CA GLU A 20 -2.41 -8.15 11.24
C GLU A 20 -2.33 -6.72 10.66
N ILE A 21 -1.71 -6.55 9.49
CA ILE A 21 -1.63 -5.25 8.82
C ILE A 21 -3.03 -4.77 8.42
N GLN A 22 -3.87 -5.66 7.88
CA GLN A 22 -5.26 -5.34 7.54
C GLN A 22 -6.04 -4.84 8.77
N GLU A 23 -6.05 -5.62 9.86
CA GLU A 23 -6.78 -5.28 11.09
C GLU A 23 -6.32 -3.93 11.65
N PHE A 24 -5.01 -3.67 11.65
CA PHE A 24 -4.48 -2.38 12.08
C PHE A 24 -5.12 -1.22 11.32
N TYR A 25 -5.15 -1.26 9.98
CA TYR A 25 -5.72 -0.17 9.19
C TYR A 25 -7.25 -0.07 9.28
N GLU A 26 -7.95 -1.18 9.49
CA GLU A 26 -9.41 -1.15 9.70
C GLU A 26 -9.80 -0.62 11.09
N THR A 27 -8.88 -0.66 12.06
CA THR A 27 -9.17 -0.30 13.45
C THR A 27 -8.56 1.01 13.94
N TYR A 28 -7.41 1.44 13.43
CA TYR A 28 -6.63 2.52 14.04
C TYR A 28 -7.35 3.88 14.11
N LYS A 29 -8.33 4.11 13.23
CA LYS A 29 -9.14 5.34 13.15
C LYS A 29 -10.49 5.27 13.85
N ARG A 30 -10.80 4.18 14.55
CA ARG A 30 -12.15 3.91 15.07
C ARG A 30 -12.68 4.97 16.04
N LEU A 31 -11.81 5.68 16.74
CA LEU A 31 -12.17 6.76 17.68
C LEU A 31 -12.13 8.16 17.03
N GLU A 32 -11.82 8.26 15.74
CA GLU A 32 -11.82 9.53 15.02
C GLU A 32 -13.20 9.75 14.37
N PRO A 33 -13.99 10.75 14.81
CA PRO A 33 -15.30 11.00 14.25
C PRO A 33 -15.25 11.19 12.73
N HIS A 34 -16.22 10.59 12.03
CA HIS A 34 -16.38 10.66 10.57
C HIS A 34 -15.25 10.01 9.75
N LYS A 35 -14.30 9.29 10.37
CA LYS A 35 -13.25 8.56 9.66
C LYS A 35 -13.48 7.06 9.76
N TRP A 36 -13.29 6.38 8.63
CA TRP A 36 -13.34 4.93 8.54
C TRP A 36 -12.40 4.46 7.43
N VAL A 37 -12.03 3.18 7.50
CA VAL A 37 -11.26 2.51 6.48
C VAL A 37 -11.97 1.20 6.17
N LYS A 38 -11.97 0.81 4.90
CA LYS A 38 -12.46 -0.48 4.44
C LYS A 38 -11.39 -1.11 3.58
N PHE A 39 -10.92 -2.28 4.01
CA PHE A 39 -10.02 -3.08 3.20
C PHE A 39 -10.74 -3.56 1.93
N LYS A 40 -10.00 -3.64 0.82
CA LYS A 40 -10.51 -4.18 -0.45
C LYS A 40 -9.83 -5.50 -0.77
N GLU A 41 -8.54 -5.43 -1.08
CA GLU A 41 -7.74 -6.58 -1.49
C GLU A 41 -6.26 -6.27 -1.38
N TRP A 42 -5.47 -7.32 -1.23
CA TRP A 42 -4.03 -7.28 -1.44
C TRP A 42 -3.74 -7.46 -2.94
N LYS A 43 -2.80 -6.69 -3.49
CA LYS A 43 -2.41 -6.77 -4.91
C LYS A 43 -0.95 -7.17 -5.07
N SER A 44 -0.62 -7.56 -6.29
CA SER A 44 0.73 -7.99 -6.66
C SER A 44 1.76 -6.86 -6.60
N ALA A 45 3.04 -7.23 -6.52
CA ALA A 45 4.16 -6.32 -6.66
C ALA A 45 4.14 -5.57 -8.01
N LYS A 46 3.62 -6.19 -9.08
CA LYS A 46 3.47 -5.55 -10.39
C LYS A 46 2.46 -4.40 -10.33
N ASP A 47 1.33 -4.60 -9.68
CA ASP A 47 0.31 -3.54 -9.56
C ASP A 47 0.77 -2.42 -8.63
N ALA A 48 1.51 -2.76 -7.57
CA ALA A 48 2.15 -1.76 -6.71
C ALA A 48 3.13 -0.88 -7.50
N LYS A 49 3.99 -1.47 -8.34
CA LYS A 49 4.93 -0.73 -9.19
C LYS A 49 4.24 0.23 -10.15
N LYS A 50 3.14 -0.18 -10.79
CA LYS A 50 2.36 0.71 -11.66
C LYS A 50 1.83 1.95 -10.93
N ILE A 51 1.38 1.80 -9.68
CA ILE A 51 0.89 2.94 -8.88
C ILE A 51 2.03 3.89 -8.53
N VAL A 52 3.22 3.36 -8.22
CA VAL A 52 4.42 4.17 -7.97
C VAL A 52 4.81 4.97 -9.21
N GLU A 53 4.91 4.32 -10.37
CA GLU A 53 5.23 4.97 -11.65
C GLU A 53 4.21 6.05 -11.99
N TYR A 54 2.92 5.72 -11.89
CA TYR A 54 1.83 6.68 -12.11
C TYR A 54 1.93 7.90 -11.19
N SER A 55 2.25 7.69 -9.92
CA SER A 55 2.38 8.77 -8.93
C SER A 55 3.59 9.66 -9.20
N ILE A 56 4.70 9.07 -9.68
CA ILE A 56 5.90 9.81 -10.11
C ILE A 56 5.56 10.71 -11.31
N ASP A 57 4.82 10.20 -12.29
CA ASP A 57 4.46 10.98 -13.47
C ASP A 57 3.46 12.09 -13.17
N LEU A 58 2.46 11.82 -12.31
CA LEU A 58 1.57 12.86 -11.79
C LEU A 58 2.34 14.00 -11.12
N PHE A 59 3.32 13.67 -10.27
CA PHE A 59 4.14 14.68 -9.60
C PHE A 59 4.94 15.53 -10.60
N LYS A 60 5.47 14.94 -11.67
CA LYS A 60 6.18 15.71 -12.72
C LYS A 60 5.23 16.64 -13.47
N ILE A 61 4.04 16.16 -13.83
CA ILE A 61 3.02 16.96 -14.52
C ILE A 61 2.61 18.14 -13.63
N GLU A 62 2.25 17.89 -12.38
CA GLU A 62 1.88 18.94 -11.42
C GLU A 62 2.99 19.99 -11.27
N LYS A 63 4.26 19.56 -11.23
CA LYS A 63 5.41 20.47 -11.15
C LYS A 63 5.60 21.31 -12.42
N LEU A 64 5.30 20.77 -13.60
CA LEU A 64 5.37 21.48 -14.87
C LEU A 64 4.23 22.49 -15.02
N GLU A 65 3.01 22.13 -14.58
CA GLU A 65 1.83 23.01 -14.63
C GLU A 65 1.91 24.16 -13.63
N LYS A 66 2.64 24.00 -12.53
CA LYS A 66 2.88 25.04 -11.51
C LYS A 66 4.03 25.99 -11.85
N LYS A 67 4.70 25.82 -12.99
CA LYS A 67 5.80 26.65 -13.46
C LYS A 67 5.34 27.58 -14.57
#